data_AF-A0A9E5NHP8-F1
#
_entry.id   AF-A0A9E5NHP8-F1
#
_cell.length_a   1.000
_cell.length_b   1.000
_cell.length_c   1.000
_cell.angle_alpha   90.00
_cell.angle_beta   90.00
_cell.angle_gamma   90.00
#
_symmetry.space_group_name_H-M   'P 1'
#
loop_
_entity.id
_entity.type
_entity.pdbx_description
1 polymer ?
#
loop_
_entity_poly.entity_id
_entity_poly.type
_entity_poly.pdbx_seq_one_letter_code
_entity_poly.pdbx_strand_id
1 'polypeptide(L)'
;MLGAQFQSFTQPLVVMFTVPFAFIGVIVGLLVNGDTFTIVAFIGVVALTGIVVNDSIVLIDFINKRRRGGGGKWRSIVNSGRVRMRPILLTSLTTIFGLLPMALGIGGKSEVWGTLAVSIIWG
;
A
#
# COMPACT_ATOMS: atom_id res chain seq x y z
N MET A 1 11.43 -19.97 -1.57
CA MET A 1 12.16 -19.16 -2.57
C MET A 1 12.41 -17.69 -2.15
N LEU A 2 11.88 -17.21 -1.00
CA LEU A 2 12.19 -15.87 -0.47
C LEU A 2 13.61 -15.74 0.15
N GLY A 3 14.26 -16.84 0.51
CA GLY A 3 15.60 -16.82 1.14
C GLY A 3 16.78 -16.58 0.19
N ALA A 4 16.59 -16.75 -1.13
CA ALA A 4 17.71 -16.70 -2.09
C ALA A 4 17.95 -15.31 -2.72
N GLN A 5 16.98 -14.39 -2.63
CA GLN A 5 17.08 -13.06 -3.27
C GLN A 5 17.52 -11.94 -2.31
N PHE A 6 17.42 -12.14 -0.99
CA PHE A 6 17.66 -11.08 0.00
C PHE A 6 19.04 -11.18 0.66
N GLN A 7 20.01 -10.45 0.12
CA GLN A 7 21.25 -10.10 0.82
C GLN A 7 21.08 -9.00 1.89
N SER A 8 19.90 -8.83 2.51
CA SER A 8 19.74 -7.89 3.62
C SER A 8 18.49 -8.18 4.46
N PHE A 9 18.70 -8.62 5.72
CA PHE A 9 17.66 -8.87 6.74
C PHE A 9 16.83 -7.64 7.15
N THR A 10 17.22 -6.45 6.71
CA THR A 10 16.56 -5.17 7.03
C THR A 10 15.36 -4.85 6.14
N GLN A 11 15.26 -5.45 4.95
CA GLN A 11 14.22 -5.14 3.97
C GLN A 11 12.82 -5.65 4.38
N PRO A 12 12.69 -6.88 4.92
CA PRO A 12 11.43 -7.35 5.50
C PRO A 12 10.96 -6.48 6.67
N LEU A 13 11.90 -5.90 7.42
CA LEU A 13 11.59 -5.09 8.61
C LEU A 13 10.88 -3.78 8.23
N VAL A 14 11.26 -3.17 7.10
CA VAL A 14 10.56 -1.99 6.56
C VAL A 14 9.13 -2.34 6.12
N VAL A 15 8.95 -3.52 5.53
CA VAL A 15 7.64 -4.03 5.10
C VAL A 15 6.74 -4.35 6.29
N MET A 16 7.29 -4.88 7.38
CA MET A 16 6.53 -5.12 8.61
C MET A 16 6.07 -3.81 9.26
N PHE A 17 6.83 -2.71 9.10
CA PHE A 17 6.43 -1.39 9.58
C PHE A 17 5.29 -0.75 8.78
N THR A 18 5.08 -1.13 7.52
CA THR A 18 3.97 -0.62 6.71
C THR A 18 2.61 -1.20 7.10
N VAL A 19 2.56 -2.42 7.66
CA VAL A 19 1.32 -3.07 8.09
C VAL A 19 0.55 -2.28 9.16
N PRO A 20 1.16 -1.86 10.29
CA PRO A 20 0.44 -1.07 11.29
C PRO A 20 0.02 0.30 10.73
N PHE A 21 0.76 0.86 9.78
CA PHE A 21 0.39 2.12 9.12
C PHE A 21 -0.89 1.97 8.28
N ALA A 22 -0.97 0.90 7.48
CA ALA A 22 -2.17 0.54 6.73
C ALA A 22 -3.38 0.32 7.65
N PHE A 23 -3.16 -0.35 8.79
CA PHE A 23 -4.21 -0.60 9.76
C PHE A 23 -4.79 0.69 10.35
N ILE A 24 -3.93 1.67 10.65
CA ILE A 24 -4.34 2.99 11.14
C ILE A 24 -5.17 3.72 10.07
N GLY A 25 -4.73 3.71 8.81
CA GLY A 25 -5.45 4.33 7.69
C GLY A 25 -6.86 3.76 7.55
N VAL A 26 -6.99 2.44 7.57
CA VAL A 26 -8.28 1.75 7.52
C VAL A 26 -9.18 2.14 8.69
N ILE A 27 -8.69 2.09 9.93
CA ILE A 27 -9.48 2.47 11.12
C ILE A 27 -9.99 3.91 11.00
N VAL A 28 -9.15 4.84 10.58
CA VAL A 28 -9.53 6.24 10.37
C VAL A 28 -10.59 6.35 9.27
N GLY A 29 -10.45 5.61 8.16
CA GLY A 29 -11.41 5.61 7.07
C GLY A 29 -12.79 5.10 7.45
N LEU A 30 -12.85 4.03 8.24
CA LEU A 30 -14.10 3.51 8.78
C LEU A 30 -14.73 4.50 9.78
N LEU A 31 -13.93 5.10 10.66
CA LEU A 31 -14.42 6.11 11.62
C LEU A 31 -15.01 7.34 10.91
N VAL A 32 -14.39 7.80 9.82
CA VAL A 32 -14.88 8.94 9.04
C VAL A 32 -16.18 8.60 8.29
N ASN A 33 -16.33 7.37 7.78
CA ASN A 33 -17.56 6.92 7.12
C ASN A 33 -18.67 6.50 8.11
N GLY A 34 -18.34 6.30 9.39
CA GLY A 34 -19.27 5.77 10.39
C GLY A 34 -19.52 4.27 10.25
N ASP A 35 -18.68 3.55 9.51
CA ASP A 35 -18.81 2.12 9.27
C ASP A 35 -18.16 1.31 10.41
N THR A 36 -18.70 0.11 10.66
CA THR A 36 -18.17 -0.79 11.70
C THR A 36 -17.05 -1.65 11.14
N PHE A 37 -16.05 -1.98 11.97
CA PHE A 37 -14.99 -2.90 11.56
C PHE A 37 -15.52 -4.33 11.39
N THR A 38 -15.70 -4.76 10.14
CA THR A 38 -16.20 -6.09 9.78
C THR A 38 -15.10 -7.02 9.30
N ILE A 39 -15.38 -8.33 9.19
CA ILE A 39 -14.50 -9.31 8.55
C ILE A 39 -14.11 -8.87 7.13
N VAL A 40 -15.03 -8.18 6.44
CA VAL A 40 -14.83 -7.70 5.08
C VAL A 40 -13.81 -6.54 5.04
N ALA A 41 -13.86 -5.63 6.03
CA ALA A 41 -12.80 -4.63 6.22
C ALA A 41 -11.43 -5.29 6.41
N PHE A 42 -11.38 -6.38 7.18
CA PHE A 42 -10.14 -7.12 7.43
C PHE A 42 -9.56 -7.72 6.14
N ILE A 43 -10.41 -8.24 5.25
CA ILE A 43 -9.99 -8.71 3.92
C ILE A 43 -9.38 -7.55 3.11
N GLY A 44 -9.99 -6.35 3.18
CA GLY A 44 -9.45 -5.14 2.57
C GLY A 44 -8.06 -4.77 3.09
N VAL A 45 -7.85 -4.83 4.41
CA VAL A 45 -6.53 -4.61 5.05
C VAL A 45 -5.47 -5.59 4.52
N VAL A 46 -5.81 -6.88 4.41
CA VAL A 46 -4.89 -7.90 3.91
C VAL A 46 -4.54 -7.65 2.44
N ALA A 47 -5.53 -7.31 1.61
CA ALA A 47 -5.31 -6.96 0.21
C ALA A 47 -4.40 -5.72 0.08
N LEU A 48 -4.68 -4.67 0.86
CA LEU A 48 -3.90 -3.44 0.87
C LEU A 48 -2.46 -3.66 1.34
N THR A 49 -2.28 -4.52 2.35
CA THR A 49 -0.96 -4.96 2.80
C THR A 49 -0.17 -5.55 1.62
N GLY A 50 -0.79 -6.40 0.80
CA GLY A 50 -0.16 -6.97 -0.39
C GLY A 50 0.31 -5.91 -1.40
N ILE A 51 -0.50 -4.87 -1.64
CA ILE A 51 -0.16 -3.75 -2.53
C ILE A 51 1.06 -3.00 -1.99
N VAL A 52 1.03 -2.60 -0.72
CA VAL A 52 2.11 -1.83 -0.07
C VAL A 52 3.41 -2.62 0.03
N VAL A 53 3.32 -3.93 0.31
CA VAL A 53 4.46 -4.85 0.32
C VAL A 53 5.11 -4.91 -1.06
N ASN A 54 4.30 -5.05 -2.12
CA ASN A 54 4.81 -5.08 -3.49
C ASN A 54 5.52 -3.77 -3.84
N ASP A 55 4.91 -2.63 -3.55
CA ASP A 55 5.51 -1.32 -3.82
C ASP A 55 6.84 -1.12 -3.06
N SER A 56 6.92 -1.60 -1.82
CA SER A 56 8.12 -1.58 -1.00
C SER A 56 9.23 -2.47 -1.56
N ILE A 57 8.91 -3.71 -1.92
CA ILE A 57 9.87 -4.67 -2.50
C ILE A 57 10.50 -4.09 -3.76
N VAL A 58 9.67 -3.59 -4.68
CA VAL A 58 10.21 -3.12 -5.96
C VAL A 58 10.97 -1.78 -5.77
N LEU A 59 10.66 -0.97 -4.75
CA LEU A 59 11.42 0.25 -4.41
C LEU A 59 12.81 -0.09 -3.93
N ILE A 60 12.89 -1.06 -3.03
CA ILE A 60 14.13 -1.53 -2.47
C ILE A 60 14.99 -2.21 -3.54
N ASP A 61 14.39 -3.01 -4.44
CA ASP A 61 15.10 -3.60 -5.58
C ASP A 61 15.70 -2.50 -6.50
N PHE A 62 14.96 -1.44 -6.77
CA PHE A 62 15.44 -0.30 -7.56
C PHE A 62 16.61 0.43 -6.89
N ILE A 63 16.53 0.66 -5.57
CA ILE A 63 17.61 1.26 -4.77
C ILE A 63 18.85 0.35 -4.80
N ASN A 64 18.69 -0.95 -4.61
CA ASN A 64 19.79 -1.91 -4.63
C ASN A 64 20.46 -2.01 -6.00
N LYS A 65 19.68 -2.05 -7.09
CA LYS A 65 20.21 -2.01 -8.47
C LYS A 65 21.05 -0.77 -8.72
N ARG A 66 20.59 0.42 -8.30
CA ARG A 66 21.35 1.66 -8.43
C ARG A 66 22.60 1.71 -7.55
N ARG A 67 22.53 1.12 -6.35
CA ARG A 67 23.68 1.01 -5.44
C ARG A 67 24.75 0.08 -5.99
N ARG A 68 24.38 -1.02 -6.66
CA ARG A 68 25.31 -1.92 -7.36
C ARG A 68 26.00 -1.24 -8.54
N GLY A 69 25.35 -0.26 -9.18
CA GLY A 69 25.94 0.58 -10.23
C GLY A 69 26.89 1.68 -9.74
N GLY A 70 27.36 1.64 -8.48
CA GLY A 70 28.30 2.62 -7.91
C GLY A 70 27.67 3.92 -7.41
N GLY A 71 26.34 4.05 -7.43
CA GLY A 71 25.63 5.23 -6.94
C GLY A 71 25.65 5.36 -5.41
N GLY A 72 26.06 6.52 -4.88
CA GLY A 72 26.04 6.81 -3.45
C GLY A 72 24.65 6.60 -2.80
N LYS A 73 24.63 6.09 -1.56
CA LYS A 73 23.41 5.66 -0.82
C LYS A 73 22.27 6.69 -0.93
N TRP A 74 22.57 7.96 -0.62
CA TRP A 74 21.55 9.01 -0.61
C TRP A 74 21.02 9.33 -2.00
N ARG A 75 21.91 9.46 -2.98
CA ARG A 75 21.55 9.77 -4.37
C ARG A 75 20.72 8.65 -5.00
N SER A 76 21.01 7.40 -4.64
CA SER A 76 20.23 6.23 -5.07
C SER A 76 18.82 6.22 -4.48
N ILE A 77 18.66 6.57 -3.19
CA ILE A 77 17.32 6.65 -2.55
C ILE A 77 16.48 7.76 -3.18
N VAL A 78 17.01 8.98 -3.29
CA VAL A 78 16.26 10.14 -3.84
C VAL A 78 15.84 9.89 -5.29
N ASN A 79 16.75 9.33 -6.10
CA ASN A 79 16.49 9.13 -7.51
C ASN A 79 15.53 7.93 -7.74
N SER A 80 15.62 6.88 -6.91
CA SER A 80 14.65 5.77 -6.96
C SER A 80 13.28 6.19 -6.46
N GLY A 81 13.22 7.05 -5.43
CA GLY A 81 11.97 7.67 -4.97
C GLY A 81 11.29 8.47 -6.07
N ARG A 82 12.03 9.35 -6.77
CA ARG A 82 11.48 10.13 -7.91
C ARG A 82 10.91 9.28 -9.03
N VAL A 83 11.60 8.20 -9.41
CA VAL A 83 11.15 7.33 -10.51
C VAL A 83 9.87 6.57 -10.11
N ARG A 84 9.72 6.21 -8.84
CA ARG A 84 8.58 5.43 -8.34
C ARG A 84 7.40 6.23 -7.87
N MET A 85 7.61 7.48 -7.48
CA MET A 85 6.54 8.35 -7.02
C MET A 85 5.40 8.43 -8.04
N ARG A 86 5.71 8.45 -9.34
CA ARG A 86 4.71 8.43 -10.43
C ARG A 86 3.90 7.13 -10.49
N PRO A 87 4.53 5.94 -10.60
CA PRO A 87 3.82 4.66 -10.51
C PRO A 87 2.95 4.50 -9.25
N ILE A 88 3.48 4.82 -8.07
CA ILE A 88 2.76 4.65 -6.79
C ILE A 88 1.54 5.58 -6.75
N LEU A 89 1.67 6.83 -7.20
CA LEU A 89 0.53 7.73 -7.28
C LEU A 89 -0.52 7.24 -8.29
N LEU A 90 -0.12 6.68 -9.43
CA LEU A 90 -1.04 6.15 -10.43
C LEU A 90 -1.82 4.94 -9.90
N THR A 91 -1.18 4.02 -9.19
CA THR A 91 -1.86 2.86 -8.59
C THR A 91 -2.83 3.28 -7.49
N SER A 92 -2.41 4.18 -6.60
CA SER A 92 -3.29 4.73 -5.57
C SER A 92 -4.49 5.46 -6.18
N LEU A 93 -4.26 6.38 -7.12
CA LEU A 93 -5.34 7.12 -7.78
C LEU A 93 -6.30 6.19 -8.52
N THR A 94 -5.79 5.21 -9.26
CA THR A 94 -6.64 4.26 -9.99
C THR A 94 -7.51 3.44 -9.03
N THR A 95 -6.94 3.05 -7.88
CA THR A 95 -7.67 2.32 -6.83
C THR A 95 -8.75 3.20 -6.21
N ILE A 96 -8.41 4.45 -5.88
CA ILE A 96 -9.35 5.42 -5.33
C ILE A 96 -10.49 5.67 -6.31
N PHE A 97 -10.20 6.03 -7.56
CA PHE A 97 -11.23 6.29 -8.58
C PHE A 97 -12.07 5.06 -8.90
N GLY A 98 -11.48 3.86 -8.93
CA GLY A 98 -12.20 2.61 -9.19
C GLY A 98 -13.15 2.22 -8.06
N LEU A 99 -12.81 2.53 -6.81
CA LEU A 99 -13.60 2.19 -5.64
C LEU A 99 -14.47 3.35 -5.12
N LEU A 100 -14.23 4.59 -5.58
CA LEU A 100 -14.96 5.81 -5.20
C LEU A 100 -16.49 5.66 -5.28
N PRO A 101 -17.08 5.18 -6.40
CA PRO A 101 -18.54 5.07 -6.48
C PRO A 101 -19.11 4.04 -5.51
N MET A 102 -18.37 2.96 -5.21
CA MET A 102 -18.78 1.97 -4.22
C MET A 102 -18.67 2.50 -2.79
N ALA A 103 -17.61 3.25 -2.49
CA ALA A 103 -17.46 3.91 -1.18
C ALA A 103 -18.55 4.96 -0.93
N LEU A 104 -18.96 5.71 -1.98
CA LEU A 104 -20.06 6.68 -1.88
C LEU A 104 -21.45 6.04 -1.96
N GLY A 105 -21.55 4.75 -2.34
CA GLY A 105 -22.82 4.03 -2.46
C GLY A 105 -23.70 4.51 -3.62
N ILE A 106 -23.10 5.00 -4.71
CA ILE A 106 -23.83 5.48 -5.89
C ILE A 106 -24.48 4.27 -6.57
N GLY A 107 -25.81 4.16 -6.45
CA GLY A 107 -26.60 3.03 -6.98
C GLY A 107 -27.04 1.99 -5.95
N GLY A 108 -26.68 2.16 -4.66
CA GLY A 108 -27.09 1.30 -3.55
C GLY A 108 -26.00 1.20 -2.48
N LYS A 109 -26.35 1.47 -1.21
CA LYS A 109 -25.42 1.33 -0.09
C LYS A 109 -25.37 -0.13 0.35
N SER A 110 -24.30 -0.83 -0.01
CA SER A 110 -24.01 -2.14 0.56
C SER A 110 -23.01 -1.99 1.70
N GLU A 111 -23.43 -2.37 2.90
CA GLU A 111 -22.59 -2.35 4.10
C GLU A 111 -21.35 -3.26 3.95
N VAL A 112 -21.47 -4.31 3.14
CA VAL A 112 -20.38 -5.26 2.82
C VAL A 112 -19.36 -4.62 1.86
N TRP A 113 -19.81 -4.20 0.68
CA TRP A 113 -18.91 -3.71 -0.37
C TRP A 113 -18.42 -2.29 -0.12
N GLY A 114 -19.22 -1.45 0.53
CA GLY A 114 -18.84 -0.09 0.93
C GLY A 114 -17.71 -0.11 1.95
N THR A 115 -17.83 -0.92 3.00
CA THR A 115 -16.79 -1.08 4.02
C THR A 115 -15.47 -1.58 3.42
N LEU A 116 -15.53 -2.51 2.45
CA LEU A 116 -14.34 -2.97 1.72
C LEU A 116 -13.69 -1.82 0.95
N ALA A 117 -14.47 -1.07 0.16
CA ALA A 117 -13.97 0.04 -0.64
C ALA A 117 -13.34 1.13 0.23
N VAL A 118 -13.99 1.51 1.34
CA VAL A 118 -13.49 2.49 2.31
C VAL A 118 -12.17 2.04 2.92
N SER A 119 -12.06 0.76 3.31
CA SER A 119 -10.82 0.22 3.88
C SER A 119 -9.63 0.29 2.92
N ILE A 120 -9.86 0.13 1.62
CA ILE A 120 -8.79 0.17 0.61
C ILE A 120 -8.44 1.62 0.21
N ILE A 121 -9.42 2.53 0.20
CA ILE A 121 -9.19 3.94 -0.17
C ILE A 121 -8.39 4.68 0.90
N TRP A 122 -8.63 4.38 2.17
CA TRP A 122 -8.03 5.08 3.31
C TRP A 122 -6.76 4.43 3.86
N GLY A 123 -6.51 3.15 3.54
CA GLY A 123 -5.36 2.39 4.02
C GLY A 123 -4.04 2.75 3.36
#